data_AF-A0A7L4TDH4-F1
#
_entry.id   AF-A0A7L4TDH4-F1
#
_cell.length_a   1.000
_cell.length_b   1.000
_cell.length_c   1.000
_cell.angle_alpha   90.00
_cell.angle_beta   90.00
_cell.angle_gamma   90.00
#
_symmetry.space_group_name_H-M   'P 1'
#
loop_
_entity.id
_entity.type
_entity.pdbx_description
1 polymer ?
#
loop_
_entity_poly.entity_id
_entity_poly.type
_entity_poly.pdbx_seq_one_letter_code
_entity_poly.pdbx_strand_id
1 'polypeptide(L)'
;MGTKSGVYQDVYIRRGDEMVSLKNDVKDFCEKYIKPVHPENWDWSVRDFEDSNNDPTVEEARAIGAVIYRDLNEHKDTDVDLSTMNNVEAIKAYFNPNSKHERFNMEEFAFALKVELEHGKVKDVNVTNNHPFLTAMIALAHMTESLTYYKRLAVMEAQGEIYEIMRKIEKSETGKEDWYKELGKAEQELNEARAGLAERLERMDDIPPLEKIGD
;
A
#
# COMPACT_ATOMS: atom_id res chain seq x y z
N MET A 1 35.86 -1.96 14.05
CA MET A 1 34.90 -1.02 14.67
C MET A 1 33.55 -1.70 14.61
N GLY A 2 33.00 -2.08 15.77
CA GLY A 2 31.72 -2.77 15.83
C GLY A 2 30.61 -1.86 15.32
N THR A 3 29.85 -2.31 14.34
CA THR A 3 28.56 -1.72 13.98
C THR A 3 27.70 -1.78 15.23
N LYS A 4 27.48 -0.63 15.86
CA LYS A 4 26.42 -0.52 16.87
C LYS A 4 25.12 -0.81 16.13
N SER A 5 24.55 -2.00 16.34
CA SER A 5 23.18 -2.31 15.93
C SER A 5 22.28 -1.20 16.48
N GLY A 6 21.36 -0.69 15.65
CA GLY A 6 20.46 0.41 15.99
C GLY A 6 19.73 0.21 17.32
N VAL A 7 19.28 1.33 17.90
CA VAL A 7 18.78 1.44 19.29
C VAL A 7 17.40 0.80 19.49
N TYR A 8 16.64 0.53 18.42
CA TYR A 8 15.39 -0.23 18.49
C TYR A 8 15.66 -1.69 18.09
N GLN A 9 15.51 -2.58 19.07
CA GLN A 9 15.52 -4.02 18.86
C GLN A 9 14.25 -4.46 18.13
N ASP A 10 14.33 -5.64 17.52
CA ASP A 10 13.20 -6.32 16.88
C ASP A 10 11.93 -6.22 17.74
N VAL A 11 10.79 -5.93 17.10
CA VAL A 11 9.49 -5.83 17.77
C VAL A 11 8.98 -7.25 18.00
N TYR A 12 8.43 -7.53 19.17
CA TYR A 12 7.81 -8.83 19.43
C TYR A 12 6.29 -8.67 19.51
N ILE A 13 5.57 -9.50 18.77
CA ILE A 13 4.12 -9.62 18.84
C ILE A 13 3.77 -10.80 19.74
N ARG A 14 2.65 -10.69 20.46
CA ARG A 14 2.14 -11.79 21.27
C ARG A 14 1.16 -12.60 20.44
N ARG A 15 1.40 -13.91 20.28
CA ARG A 15 0.43 -14.87 19.72
C ARG A 15 0.05 -15.87 20.80
N GLY A 16 -1.17 -15.75 21.33
CA GLY A 16 -1.57 -16.47 22.53
C GLY A 16 -0.68 -16.13 23.72
N ASP A 17 0.08 -17.11 24.22
CA ASP A 17 1.00 -16.95 25.35
C ASP A 17 2.48 -16.80 24.92
N GLU A 18 2.78 -16.84 23.62
CA GLU A 18 4.14 -16.77 23.09
C GLU A 18 4.48 -15.38 22.54
N MET A 19 5.73 -14.96 22.72
CA MET A 19 6.29 -13.76 22.09
C MET A 19 7.06 -14.15 20.84
N VAL A 20 6.58 -13.69 19.69
CA VAL A 20 7.16 -13.97 18.38
C VAL A 20 7.83 -12.70 17.86
N SER A 21 9.07 -12.83 17.39
CA SER A 21 9.77 -11.74 16.68
C SER A 21 8.99 -11.36 15.43
N LEU A 22 8.74 -10.07 15.23
CA LEU A 22 8.02 -9.56 14.06
C LEU A 22 8.76 -9.93 12.77
N LYS A 23 10.10 -9.91 12.79
CA LYS A 23 10.91 -10.37 11.65
C LYS A 23 10.66 -11.83 11.30
N ASN A 24 10.59 -12.72 12.29
CA ASN A 24 10.26 -14.13 12.05
C ASN A 24 8.82 -14.28 11.55
N ASP A 25 7.89 -13.49 12.10
CA ASP A 25 6.49 -13.50 11.70
C ASP A 25 6.29 -13.05 10.23
N VAL A 26 7.08 -12.07 9.76
CA VAL A 26 7.09 -11.66 8.33
C VAL A 26 7.38 -12.87 7.45
N LYS A 27 8.44 -13.63 7.78
CA LYS A 27 8.82 -14.80 6.99
C LYS A 27 7.77 -15.89 7.04
N ASP A 28 7.19 -16.16 8.20
CA ASP A 28 6.13 -17.18 8.35
C ASP A 28 4.87 -16.80 7.58
N PHE A 29 4.48 -15.52 7.61
CA PHE A 29 3.38 -15.00 6.80
C PHE A 29 3.69 -15.14 5.30
N CYS A 30 4.88 -14.73 4.87
CA CYS A 30 5.30 -14.80 3.48
C CYS A 30 5.37 -16.25 2.98
N GLU A 31 5.91 -17.18 3.77
CA GLU A 31 5.98 -18.61 3.43
C GLU A 31 4.57 -19.20 3.24
N LYS A 32 3.62 -18.78 4.09
CA LYS A 32 2.24 -19.27 4.06
C LYS A 32 1.38 -18.68 2.94
N TYR A 33 1.50 -17.37 2.68
CA TYR A 33 0.55 -16.65 1.82
C TYR A 33 1.18 -16.07 0.55
N ILE A 34 2.44 -15.67 0.58
CA ILE A 34 3.11 -15.01 -0.55
C ILE A 34 3.80 -16.02 -1.46
N LYS A 35 4.60 -16.92 -0.89
CA LYS A 35 5.35 -17.94 -1.63
C LYS A 35 4.51 -18.83 -2.55
N PRO A 36 3.28 -19.24 -2.19
CA PRO A 36 2.45 -20.04 -3.09
C PRO A 36 2.04 -19.32 -4.39
N VAL A 37 1.98 -17.99 -4.38
CA VAL A 37 1.54 -17.17 -5.53
C VAL A 37 2.70 -16.45 -6.22
N HIS A 38 3.80 -16.22 -5.51
CA HIS A 38 5.01 -15.59 -6.02
C HIS A 38 6.23 -16.33 -5.46
N PRO A 39 6.66 -17.47 -6.05
CA PRO A 39 7.66 -18.37 -5.45
C PRO A 39 9.09 -17.83 -5.50
N GLU A 40 9.37 -16.86 -6.36
CA GLU A 40 10.64 -16.15 -6.41
C GLU A 40 10.54 -14.89 -5.56
N ASN A 41 11.63 -14.53 -4.87
CA ASN A 41 11.71 -13.32 -4.05
C ASN A 41 10.62 -13.17 -2.97
N TRP A 42 9.87 -14.21 -2.60
CA TRP A 42 8.69 -14.16 -1.72
C TRP A 42 8.90 -13.59 -0.30
N ASP A 43 10.14 -13.59 0.20
CA ASP A 43 10.47 -13.22 1.59
C ASP A 43 10.60 -11.70 1.73
N TRP A 44 9.52 -11.03 2.14
CA TRP A 44 9.48 -9.57 2.29
C TRP A 44 10.42 -9.05 3.40
N SER A 45 10.93 -9.93 4.29
CA SER A 45 11.88 -9.53 5.33
C SER A 45 13.27 -9.22 4.78
N VAL A 46 13.57 -9.68 3.56
CA VAL A 46 14.85 -9.48 2.87
C VAL A 46 14.71 -8.97 1.44
N ARG A 47 13.49 -8.95 0.89
CA ARG A 47 13.19 -8.40 -0.43
C ARG A 47 13.59 -6.93 -0.50
N ASP A 48 14.23 -6.56 -1.61
CA ASP A 48 14.65 -5.19 -1.88
C ASP A 48 13.54 -4.40 -2.59
N PHE A 49 12.77 -3.62 -1.83
CA PHE A 49 11.71 -2.77 -2.35
C PHE A 49 12.19 -1.41 -2.89
N GLU A 50 13.50 -1.14 -2.91
CA GLU A 50 14.04 0.01 -3.65
C GLU A 50 14.08 -0.25 -5.16
N ASP A 51 14.13 -1.51 -5.57
CA ASP A 51 13.97 -1.92 -6.96
C ASP A 51 12.49 -2.11 -7.29
N SER A 52 11.95 -1.26 -8.17
CA SER A 52 10.56 -1.33 -8.63
C SER A 52 10.16 -2.67 -9.26
N ASN A 53 11.13 -3.49 -9.72
CA ASN A 53 10.84 -4.84 -10.21
C ASN A 53 10.39 -5.80 -9.09
N ASN A 54 10.62 -5.43 -7.83
CA ASN A 54 10.26 -6.21 -6.65
C ASN A 54 9.00 -5.67 -5.96
N ASP A 55 8.32 -4.68 -6.55
CA ASP A 55 7.05 -4.16 -6.04
C ASP A 55 6.02 -5.30 -5.82
N PRO A 56 5.10 -5.14 -4.85
CA PRO A 56 4.03 -6.11 -4.64
C PRO A 56 3.25 -6.40 -5.93
N THR A 57 3.08 -7.68 -6.24
CA THR A 57 2.30 -8.10 -7.40
C THR A 57 0.80 -8.13 -7.10
N VAL A 58 -0.02 -8.14 -8.16
CA VAL A 58 -1.49 -8.32 -8.04
C VAL A 58 -1.84 -9.62 -7.31
N GLU A 59 -1.08 -10.69 -7.52
CA GLU A 59 -1.32 -11.98 -6.87
C GLU A 59 -0.98 -11.96 -5.38
N GLU A 60 0.09 -11.24 -4.99
CA GLU A 60 0.42 -11.02 -3.58
C GLU A 60 -0.63 -10.16 -2.89
N ALA A 61 -1.05 -9.07 -3.54
CA ALA A 61 -2.14 -8.21 -3.07
C ALA A 61 -3.44 -9.01 -2.90
N ARG A 62 -3.76 -9.90 -3.85
CA ARG A 62 -4.90 -10.83 -3.75
C ARG A 62 -4.76 -11.79 -2.57
N ALA A 63 -3.58 -12.39 -2.36
CA ALA A 63 -3.35 -13.29 -1.24
C ALA A 63 -3.55 -12.59 0.10
N ILE A 64 -3.01 -11.38 0.26
CA ILE A 64 -3.17 -10.55 1.45
C ILE A 64 -4.64 -10.11 1.62
N GLY A 65 -5.27 -9.66 0.54
CA GLY A 65 -6.67 -9.25 0.49
C GLY A 65 -7.63 -10.39 0.87
N ALA A 66 -7.32 -11.63 0.49
CA ALA A 66 -8.09 -12.80 0.90
C ALA A 66 -7.99 -13.09 2.41
N VAL A 67 -6.84 -12.82 3.04
CA VAL A 67 -6.71 -12.88 4.51
C VAL A 67 -7.63 -11.84 5.15
N ILE A 68 -7.57 -10.59 4.70
CA ILE A 68 -8.41 -9.48 5.20
C ILE A 68 -9.89 -9.79 5.02
N TYR A 69 -10.29 -10.21 3.82
CA TYR A 69 -11.68 -10.53 3.51
C TYR A 69 -12.21 -11.65 4.41
N ARG A 70 -11.41 -12.71 4.64
CA ARG A 70 -11.78 -13.77 5.58
C ARG A 70 -11.97 -13.21 6.99
N ASP A 71 -11.01 -12.43 7.48
CA ASP A 71 -11.03 -11.92 8.85
C ASP A 71 -12.19 -10.93 9.09
N LEU A 72 -12.62 -10.20 8.06
CA LEU A 72 -13.82 -9.35 8.10
C LEU A 72 -15.15 -10.13 8.11
N ASN A 73 -15.17 -11.37 7.62
CA ASN A 73 -16.37 -12.19 7.51
C ASN A 73 -16.48 -13.28 8.59
N GLU A 74 -15.37 -13.66 9.24
CA GLU A 74 -15.36 -14.63 10.32
C GLU A 74 -15.54 -13.94 11.69
N HIS A 75 -16.54 -14.33 12.47
CA HIS A 75 -16.68 -13.92 13.88
C HIS A 75 -15.77 -14.75 14.82
N LYS A 76 -14.52 -15.03 14.40
CA LYS A 76 -13.55 -15.74 15.26
C LYS A 76 -12.80 -14.73 16.13
N ASP A 77 -12.20 -15.22 17.20
CA ASP A 77 -11.15 -14.52 17.95
C ASP A 77 -9.94 -14.29 17.01
N THR A 78 -10.00 -13.24 16.21
CA THR A 78 -8.83 -12.68 15.52
C THR A 78 -8.12 -11.75 16.51
N ASP A 79 -6.78 -11.76 16.50
CA ASP A 79 -5.99 -10.87 17.36
C ASP A 79 -6.24 -9.37 17.05
N VAL A 80 -6.82 -9.08 15.88
CA VAL A 80 -7.30 -7.76 15.48
C VAL A 80 -8.77 -7.88 15.05
N ASP A 81 -9.68 -7.22 15.76
CA ASP A 81 -11.07 -7.10 15.37
C ASP A 81 -11.21 -5.99 14.30
N LEU A 82 -11.20 -6.38 13.03
CA LEU A 82 -11.36 -5.46 11.92
C LEU A 82 -12.83 -5.03 11.71
N SER A 83 -13.79 -5.64 12.40
CA SER A 83 -15.21 -5.30 12.26
C SER A 83 -15.58 -3.95 12.87
N THR A 84 -14.70 -3.39 13.72
CA THR A 84 -14.87 -2.05 14.30
C THR A 84 -14.36 -0.91 13.41
N MET A 85 -13.78 -1.23 12.26
CA MET A 85 -13.29 -0.21 11.32
C MET A 85 -14.47 0.60 10.75
N ASN A 86 -14.21 1.86 10.38
CA ASN A 86 -15.21 2.63 9.65
C ASN A 86 -15.44 2.00 8.27
N ASN A 87 -16.67 2.06 7.77
CA ASN A 87 -17.02 1.66 6.40
C ASN A 87 -16.69 0.20 6.02
N VAL A 88 -16.76 -0.72 6.99
CA VAL A 88 -16.44 -2.15 6.83
C VAL A 88 -17.15 -2.80 5.64
N GLU A 89 -18.41 -2.48 5.37
CA GLU A 89 -19.14 -3.08 4.24
C GLU A 89 -18.57 -2.67 2.88
N ALA A 90 -18.06 -1.44 2.75
CA ALA A 90 -17.36 -0.99 1.54
C ALA A 90 -16.00 -1.71 1.40
N ILE A 91 -15.28 -1.91 2.50
CA ILE A 91 -14.03 -2.67 2.51
C ILE A 91 -14.28 -4.14 2.14
N LYS A 92 -15.31 -4.77 2.71
CA LYS A 92 -15.71 -6.15 2.34
C LYS A 92 -16.05 -6.25 0.86
N ALA A 93 -16.81 -5.31 0.31
CA ALA A 93 -17.13 -5.28 -1.11
C ALA A 93 -15.87 -5.10 -1.98
N TYR A 94 -14.95 -4.24 -1.57
CA TYR A 94 -13.67 -4.03 -2.26
C TYR A 94 -12.85 -5.32 -2.38
N PHE A 95 -12.73 -6.08 -1.28
CA PHE A 95 -11.97 -7.35 -1.24
C PHE A 95 -12.78 -8.59 -1.63
N ASN A 96 -14.03 -8.44 -2.07
CA ASN A 96 -14.86 -9.58 -2.46
C ASN A 96 -14.26 -10.28 -3.69
N PRO A 97 -13.87 -11.57 -3.60
CA PRO A 97 -13.28 -12.29 -4.72
C PRO A 97 -14.26 -12.52 -5.88
N ASN A 98 -15.56 -12.30 -5.66
CA ASN A 98 -16.59 -12.39 -6.69
C ASN A 98 -16.99 -11.03 -7.28
N SER A 99 -16.31 -9.94 -6.89
CA SER A 99 -16.52 -8.62 -7.51
C SER A 99 -16.20 -8.70 -9.01
N LYS A 100 -16.98 -8.01 -9.83
CA LYS A 100 -16.67 -7.88 -11.27
C LYS A 100 -15.43 -7.03 -11.53
N HIS A 101 -15.02 -6.23 -10.54
CA HIS A 101 -13.82 -5.39 -10.56
C HIS A 101 -12.68 -5.99 -9.71
N GLU A 102 -12.76 -7.27 -9.31
CA GLU A 102 -11.78 -7.92 -8.42
C GLU A 102 -10.34 -7.65 -8.84
N ARG A 103 -10.00 -7.92 -10.11
CA ARG A 103 -8.63 -7.72 -10.61
C ARG A 103 -8.19 -6.26 -10.50
N PHE A 104 -9.07 -5.33 -10.88
CA PHE A 104 -8.80 -3.91 -10.78
C PHE A 104 -8.61 -3.48 -9.32
N ASN A 105 -9.44 -3.97 -8.40
CA ASN A 105 -9.26 -3.72 -6.97
C ASN A 105 -7.92 -4.27 -6.46
N MET A 106 -7.45 -5.41 -6.97
CA MET A 106 -6.16 -5.98 -6.56
C MET A 106 -4.97 -5.25 -7.18
N GLU A 107 -5.10 -4.70 -8.38
CA GLU A 107 -4.12 -3.78 -8.98
C GLU A 107 -4.00 -2.49 -8.14
N GLU A 108 -5.13 -1.91 -7.74
CA GLU A 108 -5.18 -0.75 -6.85
C GLU A 108 -4.61 -1.05 -5.46
N PHE A 109 -4.88 -2.25 -4.94
CA PHE A 109 -4.37 -2.67 -3.64
C PHE A 109 -2.86 -2.98 -3.67
N ALA A 110 -2.35 -3.57 -4.76
CA ALA A 110 -0.92 -3.74 -4.96
C ALA A 110 -0.20 -2.39 -4.99
N PHE A 111 -0.79 -1.39 -5.66
CA PHE A 111 -0.28 -0.02 -5.65
C PHE A 111 -0.31 0.60 -4.24
N ALA A 112 -1.40 0.42 -3.49
CA ALA A 112 -1.49 0.86 -2.10
C ALA A 112 -0.37 0.26 -1.22
N LEU A 113 -0.15 -1.05 -1.32
CA LEU A 113 0.92 -1.74 -0.59
C LEU A 113 2.30 -1.20 -0.95
N LYS A 114 2.54 -0.91 -2.23
CA LYS A 114 3.78 -0.28 -2.70
C LYS A 114 4.01 1.09 -2.04
N VAL A 115 2.98 1.94 -2.02
CA VAL A 115 3.07 3.28 -1.42
C VAL A 115 3.38 3.16 0.08
N GLU A 116 2.72 2.25 0.79
CA GLU A 116 3.01 2.09 2.21
C GLU A 116 4.40 1.51 2.47
N LEU A 117 4.90 0.60 1.64
CA LEU A 117 6.28 0.08 1.77
C LEU A 117 7.36 1.17 1.72
N GLU A 118 7.04 2.40 1.30
CA GLU A 118 7.96 3.53 1.41
C GLU A 118 8.43 3.81 2.84
N HIS A 119 7.63 3.52 3.88
CA HIS A 119 8.10 3.62 5.27
C HIS A 119 9.29 2.68 5.55
N GLY A 120 9.41 1.60 4.77
CA GLY A 120 10.44 0.57 4.91
C GLY A 120 11.77 0.89 4.22
N LYS A 121 11.78 1.89 3.32
CA LYS A 121 12.96 2.34 2.56
C LYS A 121 14.09 2.82 3.48
N VAL A 122 13.71 3.59 4.51
CA VAL A 122 14.65 4.01 5.57
C VAL A 122 14.61 2.97 6.70
N LYS A 123 15.59 2.06 6.69
CA LYS A 123 15.69 0.94 7.66
C LYS A 123 15.56 1.36 9.12
N ASP A 124 16.06 2.54 9.47
CA ASP A 124 16.05 3.04 10.85
C ASP A 124 14.65 3.41 11.37
N VAL A 125 13.66 3.58 10.47
CA VAL A 125 12.26 3.89 10.80
C VAL A 125 11.27 2.82 10.33
N ASN A 126 11.77 1.67 9.87
CA ASN A 126 10.93 0.56 9.44
C ASN A 126 10.35 -0.19 10.65
N VAL A 127 9.22 0.29 11.15
CA VAL A 127 8.55 -0.28 12.33
C VAL A 127 7.76 -1.56 12.04
N THR A 128 7.47 -1.87 10.77
CA THR A 128 6.70 -3.06 10.39
C THR A 128 7.56 -4.23 9.94
N ASN A 129 8.88 -4.04 9.77
CA ASN A 129 9.78 -5.00 9.12
C ASN A 129 9.27 -5.46 7.73
N ASN A 130 8.53 -4.59 7.01
CA ASN A 130 7.83 -4.90 5.77
C ASN A 130 6.81 -6.05 5.90
N HIS A 131 6.23 -6.27 7.08
CA HIS A 131 5.25 -7.35 7.26
C HIS A 131 4.02 -7.12 6.34
N PRO A 132 3.71 -8.03 5.39
CA PRO A 132 2.68 -7.77 4.37
C PRO A 132 1.31 -7.39 4.93
N PHE A 133 0.86 -8.11 5.97
CA PHE A 133 -0.40 -7.79 6.64
C PHE A 133 -0.38 -6.44 7.39
N LEU A 134 0.70 -6.09 8.09
CA LEU A 134 0.78 -4.80 8.78
C LEU A 134 0.86 -3.63 7.80
N THR A 135 1.61 -3.79 6.71
CA THR A 135 1.60 -2.84 5.58
C THR A 135 0.18 -2.67 5.03
N ALA A 136 -0.57 -3.77 4.86
CA ALA A 136 -1.97 -3.70 4.46
C ALA A 136 -2.85 -2.98 5.49
N MET A 137 -2.60 -3.12 6.79
CA MET A 137 -3.36 -2.40 7.82
C MET A 137 -3.14 -0.89 7.74
N ILE A 138 -1.92 -0.44 7.41
CA ILE A 138 -1.65 0.98 7.15
C ILE A 138 -2.45 1.44 5.94
N ALA A 139 -2.45 0.66 4.86
CA ALA A 139 -3.23 1.00 3.68
C ALA A 139 -4.74 1.04 3.95
N LEU A 140 -5.24 0.10 4.74
CA LEU A 140 -6.63 0.06 5.14
C LEU A 140 -7.04 1.28 5.97
N ALA A 141 -6.16 1.83 6.81
CA ALA A 141 -6.47 3.03 7.58
C ALA A 141 -6.96 4.16 6.65
N HIS A 142 -6.23 4.41 5.57
CA HIS A 142 -6.61 5.38 4.54
C HIS A 142 -7.83 4.96 3.71
N MET A 143 -7.92 3.68 3.35
CA MET A 143 -9.04 3.16 2.56
C MET A 143 -10.39 3.24 3.32
N THR A 144 -10.37 3.17 4.65
CA THR A 144 -11.58 3.35 5.47
C THR A 144 -12.11 4.77 5.45
N GLU A 145 -11.26 5.77 5.24
CA GLU A 145 -11.68 7.16 5.02
C GLU A 145 -12.21 7.35 3.59
N SER A 146 -11.53 6.76 2.60
CA SER A 146 -11.94 6.79 1.20
C SER A 146 -11.24 5.72 0.36
N LEU A 147 -12.02 4.92 -0.36
CA LEU A 147 -11.52 3.95 -1.36
C LEU A 147 -10.86 4.59 -2.59
N THR A 148 -10.93 5.92 -2.72
CA THR A 148 -10.23 6.68 -3.78
C THR A 148 -8.92 7.30 -3.30
N TYR A 149 -8.52 7.05 -2.05
CA TYR A 149 -7.38 7.71 -1.40
C TYR A 149 -6.11 7.68 -2.25
N TYR A 150 -5.64 6.51 -2.67
CA TYR A 150 -4.39 6.37 -3.42
C TYR A 150 -4.43 7.01 -4.81
N LYS A 151 -5.59 7.03 -5.48
CA LYS A 151 -5.74 7.77 -6.74
C LYS A 151 -5.71 9.27 -6.54
N ARG A 152 -6.28 9.76 -5.45
CA ARG A 152 -6.20 11.18 -5.08
C ARG A 152 -4.77 11.57 -4.67
N LEU A 153 -4.08 10.69 -3.97
CA LEU A 153 -2.67 10.86 -3.61
C LEU A 153 -1.81 11.03 -4.87
N ALA A 154 -1.92 10.13 -5.85
CA ALA A 154 -1.18 10.24 -7.11
C ALA A 154 -1.43 11.56 -7.85
N VAL A 155 -2.68 12.04 -7.86
CA VAL A 155 -3.02 13.36 -8.45
C VAL A 155 -2.37 14.50 -7.67
N MET A 156 -2.37 14.43 -6.34
CA MET A 156 -1.77 15.44 -5.46
C MET A 156 -0.25 15.50 -5.62
N GLU A 157 0.42 14.34 -5.68
CA GLU A 157 1.87 14.23 -5.85
C GLU A 157 2.32 14.81 -7.19
N ALA A 158 1.68 14.44 -8.30
CA ALA A 158 2.00 14.99 -9.62
C ALA A 158 1.78 16.51 -9.69
N GLN A 159 0.74 17.04 -9.02
CA GLN A 159 0.54 18.49 -8.90
C GLN A 159 1.66 19.17 -8.12
N GLY A 160 2.12 18.55 -7.03
CA GLY A 160 3.24 19.03 -6.23
C GLY A 160 4.54 19.06 -7.02
N GLU A 161 4.82 18.03 -7.81
CA GLU A 161 5.99 17.95 -8.67
C GLU A 161 5.98 19.03 -9.75
N ILE A 162 4.86 19.19 -10.47
CA ILE A 162 4.67 20.27 -11.45
C ILE A 162 4.98 21.63 -10.82
N TYR A 163 4.43 21.89 -9.63
CA TYR A 163 4.65 23.15 -8.92
C TYR A 163 6.13 23.39 -8.61
N GLU A 164 6.84 22.39 -8.11
CA GLU A 164 8.28 22.52 -7.82
C GLU A 164 9.14 22.68 -9.09
N ILE A 165 8.78 22.01 -10.20
CA ILE A 165 9.46 22.18 -11.49
C ILE A 165 9.26 23.61 -11.99
N MET A 166 8.03 24.14 -11.95
CA MET A 166 7.74 25.53 -12.34
C MET A 166 8.57 26.53 -11.52
N ARG A 167 8.67 26.34 -10.19
CA ARG A 167 9.53 27.18 -9.34
C ARG A 167 11.01 27.13 -9.74
N LYS A 168 11.51 25.96 -10.15
CA LYS A 168 12.89 25.82 -10.66
C LYS A 168 13.07 26.56 -11.99
N ILE A 169 12.10 26.49 -12.90
CA ILE A 169 12.13 27.21 -14.20
C ILE A 169 12.16 28.72 -13.98
N GLU A 170 11.33 29.23 -13.08
CA GLU A 170 11.25 30.67 -12.76
C GLU A 170 12.57 31.20 -12.18
N LYS A 171 13.19 30.42 -11.27
CA LYS A 171 14.44 30.81 -10.59
C LYS A 171 15.71 30.61 -11.42
N SER A 172 15.66 29.78 -12.45
CA SER A 172 16.83 29.51 -13.30
C SER A 172 17.02 30.63 -14.32
N GLU A 173 18.25 31.07 -14.56
CA GLU A 173 18.56 32.02 -15.64
C GLU A 173 18.92 31.30 -16.95
N THR A 174 19.52 30.10 -16.85
CA THR A 174 19.94 29.23 -17.95
C THR A 174 19.53 27.78 -17.67
N GLY A 175 19.63 26.89 -18.66
CA GLY A 175 19.36 25.45 -18.46
C GLY A 175 17.89 25.06 -18.26
N LYS A 176 16.94 25.91 -18.70
CA LYS A 176 15.49 25.66 -18.55
C LYS A 176 14.95 24.53 -19.41
N GLU A 177 15.64 24.19 -20.50
CA GLU A 177 15.18 23.20 -21.47
C GLU A 177 14.93 21.83 -20.84
N ASP A 178 15.80 21.40 -19.91
CA ASP A 178 15.62 20.12 -19.22
C ASP A 178 14.44 20.18 -18.24
N TRP A 179 14.26 21.30 -17.53
CA TRP A 179 13.09 21.48 -16.66
C TRP A 179 11.77 21.50 -17.44
N TYR A 180 11.74 22.05 -18.66
CA TYR A 180 10.55 21.95 -19.51
C TYR A 180 10.26 20.52 -19.98
N LYS A 181 11.30 19.68 -20.20
CA LYS A 181 11.10 18.26 -20.49
C LYS A 181 10.52 17.52 -19.29
N GLU A 182 11.07 17.75 -18.09
CA GLU A 182 10.54 17.16 -16.86
C GLU A 182 9.11 17.66 -16.58
N LEU A 183 8.81 18.93 -16.83
CA LEU A 183 7.46 19.47 -16.72
C LEU A 183 6.48 18.72 -17.63
N GLY A 184 6.85 18.47 -18.89
CA GLY A 184 6.01 17.73 -19.82
C GLY A 184 5.74 16.29 -19.36
N LYS A 185 6.71 15.62 -18.72
CA LYS A 185 6.50 14.29 -18.12
C LYS A 185 5.55 14.36 -16.94
N ALA A 186 5.77 15.29 -16.01
CA ALA A 186 4.92 15.45 -14.83
C ALA A 186 3.47 15.84 -15.21
N GLU A 187 3.28 16.64 -16.28
CA GLU A 187 1.95 16.92 -16.84
C GLU A 187 1.29 15.68 -17.44
N GLN A 188 2.05 14.81 -18.10
CA GLN A 188 1.55 13.53 -18.58
C GLN A 188 1.14 12.62 -17.43
N GLU A 189 1.98 12.50 -16.40
CA GLU A 189 1.69 11.73 -15.19
C GLU A 189 0.44 12.25 -14.46
N LEU A 190 0.27 13.58 -14.37
CA LEU A 190 -0.96 14.16 -13.81
C LEU A 190 -2.20 13.78 -14.62
N ASN A 191 -2.10 13.75 -15.95
CA ASN A 191 -3.22 13.35 -16.80
C ASN A 191 -3.55 11.86 -16.63
N GLU A 192 -2.53 10.99 -16.54
CA GLU A 192 -2.69 9.57 -16.26
C GLU A 192 -3.30 9.33 -14.86
N ALA A 193 -2.82 10.04 -13.84
CA ALA A 193 -3.36 9.97 -12.48
C ALA A 193 -4.84 10.42 -12.42
N ARG A 194 -5.20 11.50 -13.12
CA ARG A 194 -6.59 11.97 -13.24
C ARG A 194 -7.49 10.98 -13.96
N ALA A 195 -6.99 10.37 -15.04
CA ALA A 195 -7.71 9.32 -15.75
C ALA A 195 -7.93 8.09 -14.85
N GLY A 196 -6.90 7.67 -14.11
CA GLY A 196 -7.01 6.58 -13.14
C GLY A 196 -8.00 6.88 -12.02
N LEU A 197 -8.05 8.11 -11.52
CA LEU A 197 -9.06 8.53 -10.54
C LEU A 197 -10.48 8.47 -11.11
N ALA A 198 -10.67 8.93 -12.35
CA ALA A 198 -11.96 8.85 -13.03
C ALA A 198 -12.40 7.39 -13.21
N GLU A 199 -11.50 6.51 -13.66
CA GLU A 199 -11.76 5.08 -13.80
C GLU A 199 -12.13 4.43 -12.46
N ARG A 200 -11.40 4.74 -11.38
CA ARG A 200 -11.73 4.25 -10.03
C ARG A 200 -13.15 4.66 -9.63
N LEU A 201 -13.56 5.90 -9.89
CA LEU A 201 -14.90 6.41 -9.57
C LEU A 201 -15.99 5.68 -10.39
N GLU A 202 -15.71 5.32 -11.64
CA GLU A 202 -16.63 4.54 -12.48
C GLU A 202 -16.72 3.07 -12.01
N ARG A 203 -15.61 2.50 -11.54
CA ARG A 203 -15.49 1.11 -11.06
C ARG A 203 -15.74 0.96 -9.55
N MET A 204 -16.74 1.67 -9.06
CA MET A 204 -17.25 1.55 -7.68
C MET A 204 -18.73 1.12 -7.64
N ASP A 205 -19.29 0.71 -8.77
CA ASP A 205 -20.72 0.46 -8.90
C ASP A 205 -21.21 -0.84 -8.22
N ASP A 206 -20.31 -1.72 -7.79
CA ASP A 206 -20.60 -2.86 -6.91
C ASP A 206 -20.13 -2.67 -5.46
N ILE A 207 -19.69 -1.46 -5.10
CA ILE A 207 -19.26 -1.11 -3.74
C ILE A 207 -20.33 -0.20 -3.11
N PRO A 208 -20.86 -0.54 -1.92
CA PRO A 208 -21.82 0.31 -1.25
C PRO A 208 -21.19 1.67 -0.89
N PRO A 209 -21.97 2.76 -0.88
CA PRO A 209 -21.50 4.04 -0.39
C PRO A 209 -20.97 3.94 1.05
N LEU A 210 -19.98 4.75 1.37
CA LEU A 210 -19.44 4.85 2.73
C LEU A 210 -20.54 5.32 3.69
N GLU A 211 -20.64 4.65 4.85
CA GLU A 211 -21.57 5.02 5.92
C GLU A 211 -21.11 6.28 6.66
N LYS A 212 -19.79 6.40 6.87
CA LYS A 212 -19.14 7.58 7.43
C LYS A 212 -18.31 8.28 6.35
N ILE A 213 -18.53 9.58 6.16
CA ILE A 213 -17.79 10.40 5.21
C ILE A 213 -16.78 11.26 5.98
N GLY A 214 -15.49 11.05 5.70
CA GLY A 214 -14.40 11.76 6.37
C GLY A 214 -14.20 11.36 7.84
N ASP A 215 -13.29 12.09 8.48
CA ASP A 215 -12.96 11.95 9.91
C ASP A 215 -14.02 12.57 10.84
#